data_AF-A0A9D4A968-F1
#
_entry.id   AF-A0A9D4A968-F1
#
_cell.length_a   1.000
_cell.length_b   1.000
_cell.length_c   1.000
_cell.angle_alpha   90.00
_cell.angle_beta   90.00
_cell.angle_gamma   90.00
#
_symmetry.space_group_name_H-M   'P 1'
#
loop_
_entity.id
_entity.type
_entity.pdbx_description
1 polymer ?
#
loop_
_entity_poly.entity_id
_entity_poly.type
_entity_poly.pdbx_seq_one_letter_code
_entity_poly.pdbx_strand_id
1 'polypeptide(L)' 'MAFAGMEAPAAYGGLISIGGLGPSVNAKLSSTVADILQTKLSIDSASTSNSMMFR' A
#
# COMPACT_ATOMS: atom_id res chain seq x y z
N MET A 1 -14.11 -1.44 7.44
CA MET A 1 -13.05 -0.48 7.82
C MET A 1 -13.40 0.82 7.13
N ALA A 2 -13.47 1.93 7.86
CA ALA A 2 -13.67 3.23 7.26
C ALA A 2 -12.30 3.86 6.96
N PHE A 3 -11.99 4.08 5.68
CA PHE A 3 -10.79 4.82 5.27
C PHE A 3 -11.21 6.25 4.91
N ALA A 4 -10.53 7.25 5.49
CA ALA A 4 -10.89 8.67 5.35
C ALA A 4 -12.39 8.98 5.65
N GLY A 5 -13.00 8.23 6.58
CA GLY A 5 -14.42 8.40 6.94
C GLY A 5 -15.42 7.75 5.99
N MET A 6 -14.96 7.00 4.98
CA MET A 6 -15.81 6.32 3.99
C MET A 6 -15.75 4.80 4.16
N GLU A 7 -16.91 4.13 4.17
CA GLU A 7 -17.07 2.66 4.30
C GLU A 7 -16.97 1.94 2.94
N ALA A 8 -16.15 2.46 2.03
CA ALA A 8 -15.84 1.82 0.76
C ALA A 8 -14.70 0.79 0.93
N PRO A 9 -14.50 -0.13 -0.02
CA PRO A 9 -13.37 -1.06 0.00
C PRO A 9 -12.03 -0.31 0.13
N ALA A 10 -11.24 -0.71 1.12
CA ALA A 10 -9.97 -0.09 1.47
C ALA A 10 -8.96 -1.15 1.90
N ALA A 11 -7.68 -0.87 1.70
CA ALA A 11 -6.58 -1.78 2.03
C ALA A 11 -5.51 -1.09 2.88
N TYR A 12 -5.00 -1.82 3.88
CA TYR A 12 -3.86 -1.39 4.69
C TYR A 12 -2.85 -2.53 4.81
N GLY A 13 -1.57 -2.24 4.57
CA GLY A 13 -0.50 -3.24 4.56
C GLY A 13 0.84 -2.71 5.08
N GLY A 14 1.61 -3.62 5.69
CA GLY A 14 2.97 -3.36 6.17
C GLY A 14 4.01 -4.17 5.40
N LEU A 15 5.11 -3.54 4.99
CA LEU A 15 6.24 -4.19 4.33
C LEU A 15 7.50 -4.01 5.20
N ILE A 16 8.12 -5.12 5.57
CA ILE A 16 9.32 -5.15 6.41
C ILE A 16 10.43 -5.83 5.61
N SER A 17 11.61 -5.22 5.57
CA SER A 17 12.79 -5.78 4.90
C SER A 17 14.06 -5.48 5.70
N ILE A 18 15.03 -6.39 5.61
CA ILE A 18 16.40 -6.19 6.09
C ILE A 18 17.18 -5.59 4.93
N GLY A 19 17.40 -4.27 4.96
CA GLY A 19 18.00 -3.55 3.83
C GLY A 19 17.05 -3.32 2.66
N GLY A 20 17.50 -2.48 1.72
CA GLY A 20 16.84 -2.28 0.43
C GLY A 20 15.61 -1.36 0.44
N LEU A 21 15.10 -0.95 1.61
CA LEU A 21 14.03 0.05 1.68
C LEU A 21 14.63 1.46 1.76
N GLY A 22 14.09 2.34 0.93
CA GLY A 22 14.49 3.74 0.79
C GLY A 22 13.47 4.48 -0.06
N PRO A 23 13.51 5.83 -0.16
CA PRO A 23 12.43 6.60 -0.76
C PRO A 23 12.02 6.16 -2.17
N SER A 24 12.99 5.88 -3.05
CA SER A 24 12.75 5.45 -4.43
C SER A 24 12.18 4.03 -4.51
N VAL A 25 12.71 3.10 -3.72
CA VAL A 25 12.22 1.71 -3.66
C VAL A 25 10.82 1.66 -3.06
N ASN A 26 10.58 2.43 -2.00
CA ASN A 26 9.28 2.51 -1.34
C ASN A 26 8.20 3.07 -2.27
N ALA A 27 8.53 4.10 -3.06
CA ALA A 27 7.61 4.63 -4.06
C ALA A 27 7.23 3.56 -5.11
N LYS A 28 8.23 2.83 -5.61
CA LYS A 28 8.01 1.77 -6.60
C LYS A 28 7.19 0.61 -6.02
N LEU A 29 7.54 0.13 -4.84
CA LEU A 29 6.80 -0.92 -4.14
C LEU A 29 5.37 -0.47 -3.81
N SER A 30 5.18 0.77 -3.35
CA SER A 30 3.85 1.28 -3.01
C SER A 30 2.95 1.34 -4.24
N SER A 31 3.47 1.81 -5.38
CA SER A 31 2.75 1.78 -6.66
C SER A 31 2.40 0.35 -7.07
N THR A 32 3.38 -0.58 -7.04
CA THR A 32 3.14 -1.97 -7.42
C THR A 32 2.10 -2.65 -6.52
N VAL A 33 2.13 -2.39 -5.21
CA VAL A 33 1.13 -2.92 -4.27
C VAL A 33 -0.25 -2.34 -4.57
N ALA A 34 -0.35 -1.03 -4.80
CA ALA A 34 -1.61 -0.38 -5.17
C ALA A 34 -2.18 -0.95 -6.48
N ASP A 35 -1.34 -1.15 -7.50
CA ASP A 35 -1.75 -1.75 -8.77
C ASP A 35 -2.26 -3.18 -8.60
N ILE A 36 -1.62 -3.98 -7.75
CA ILE A 36 -2.08 -5.34 -7.43
C ILE A 36 -3.45 -5.29 -6.74
N LEU A 37 -3.63 -4.41 -5.76
CA LEU A 37 -4.90 -4.28 -5.04
C LEU A 37 -6.03 -3.80 -5.95
N GLN A 38 -5.74 -2.87 -6.86
CA GLN A 38 -6.70 -2.41 -7.85
C GLN A 38 -7.07 -3.51 -8.85
N THR A 39 -6.08 -4.19 -9.43
CA THR A 39 -6.33 -5.19 -10.49
C THR A 39 -6.88 -6.51 -9.97
N LYS A 40 -6.52 -6.93 -8.75
CA LYS A 40 -6.92 -8.23 -8.20
C LYS A 40 -8.09 -8.14 -7.24
N LEU A 41 -8.22 -7.04 -6.51
CA LEU A 41 -9.26 -6.87 -5.49
C LEU A 41 -10.24 -5.73 -5.81
N SER A 42 -10.06 -5.00 -6.91
CA SER A 42 -10.91 -3.84 -7.29
C SER A 42 -10.98 -2.77 -6.19
N ILE A 43 -9.88 -2.59 -5.44
CA ILE A 43 -9.73 -1.54 -4.42
C ILE A 43 -8.99 -0.36 -5.05
N ASP A 44 -9.51 0.86 -4.85
CA ASP A 44 -8.88 2.06 -5.39
C ASP A 44 -7.51 2.32 -4.73
N SER A 45 -6.55 2.81 -5.51
CA SER A 45 -5.22 3.15 -5.01
C SER A 45 -5.27 4.32 -4.01
N ALA A 46 -6.25 5.22 -4.14
CA ALA A 46 -6.49 6.31 -3.20
C ALA A 46 -7.01 5.82 -1.83
N SER A 47 -7.65 4.64 -1.76
CA SER A 47 -8.10 4.00 -0.52
C SER A 47 -7.14 2.91 -0.02
N THR A 48 -5.88 2.95 -0.48
CA THR A 48 -4.80 2.05 -0.07
C THR A 48 -3.75 2.82 0.74
N SER A 49 -3.35 2.27 1.89
CA SER A 49 -2.27 2.82 2.72
C SER A 49 -1.20 1.76 3.01
N ASN A 50 0.04 2.06 2.63
CA ASN A 50 1.19 1.16 2.83
C ASN A 50 2.18 1.77 3.82
N SER A 51 2.59 0.98 4.83
CA SER A 51 3.66 1.33 5.76
C SER A 51 4.89 0.46 5.46
N MET A 52 6.06 1.09 5.27
CA MET A 52 7.30 0.38 4.93
C MET A 52 8.40 0.71 5.94
N MET A 53 8.98 -0.34 6.54
CA MET A 53 9.95 -0.19 7.62
C MET A 53 11.19 -1.06 7.39
N PHE A 54 12.36 -0.41 7.44
CA PHE A 54 13.66 -1.06 7.45
C PHE A 54 13.99 -1.52 8.88
N ARG A 55 14.48 -2.75 9.04
CA ARG A 55 14.98 -3.31 10.30
C ARG A 55 16.50 -3.42 10.30
#